data_AF-A0A8T3AGW4-F1
#
_entry.id   AF-A0A8T3AGW4-F1
#
_cell.length_a   1.000
_cell.length_b   1.000
_cell.length_c   1.000
_cell.angle_alpha   90.00
_cell.angle_beta   90.00
_cell.angle_gamma   90.00
#
_symmetry.space_group_name_H-M   'P 1'
#
loop_
_entity.id
_entity.type
_entity.pdbx_description
1 polymer ?
#
loop_
_entity_poly.entity_id
_entity_poly.type
_entity_poly.pdbx_seq_one_letter_code
_entity_poly.pdbx_strand_id
1 'polypeptide(L)'
;MALFQSINESSQPRRGRRLSRVARRRCLIWTFLLSTMSLIYLSFVGSALLHSSLQEKLNGEVSLYEIIKKKSGNFDDRIDADKHAFDGSQIFNNGTSESTTSHQTIIQIVKISKDKSHKKHGPCEVSFTKSVEYLLHPENYMNFTKFSLDYVLQEQHYSNNSMLQPKFGGHQTLEERENSYYARNETLHCGFVKGPEGYPSAGFDVNEKDKEYMARCRVAVSSCIFGSSDFLRRPKSKLIGTYSKKNVCFLMFLDELTMRKLSLEGQVPDDEGYIGLWKIVLVKKLPYTDMRKTGKVPKFLSHRLFPSAWYSIWIDSKMRLQTDPMLILEYFLWRKKSEYAISNHYDRHCVWEEVDQNKRLNKYNHSAIDEQFQFYQSDGLVKFNESDSSAPLPSYVPEGSFIVRAHTPMSNLFSCLWFNEVDRFTSRDQLSFAYTFLKLRRMNPGKPFFLNMFKDCERRAMAKIFHHRVENTSSPGTSTIL
;
A
#
# COMPACT_ATOMS: atom_id res chain seq x y z
N MET A 1 52.25 -64.66 -14.51
CA MET A 1 53.29 -63.73 -15.00
C MET A 1 53.18 -62.46 -14.19
N ALA A 2 54.24 -62.16 -13.42
CA ALA A 2 54.60 -60.92 -12.71
C ALA A 2 53.55 -60.25 -11.78
N LEU A 3 53.85 -59.73 -10.59
CA LEU A 3 54.87 -59.86 -9.52
C LEU A 3 54.62 -58.61 -8.65
N PHE A 4 54.44 -58.78 -7.33
CA PHE A 4 54.84 -57.90 -6.19
C PHE A 4 54.57 -56.38 -6.28
N GLN A 5 54.04 -55.72 -5.23
CA GLN A 5 54.74 -55.53 -3.97
C GLN A 5 53.81 -54.98 -2.88
N SER A 6 54.07 -55.38 -1.64
CA SER A 6 53.34 -54.99 -0.42
C SER A 6 54.23 -54.16 0.51
N ILE A 7 53.58 -53.35 1.35
CA ILE A 7 53.96 -52.92 2.71
C ILE A 7 55.05 -51.83 2.84
N ASN A 8 54.68 -50.70 3.46
CA ASN A 8 55.29 -50.26 4.72
C ASN A 8 54.44 -49.22 5.46
N GLU A 9 53.85 -49.66 6.57
CA GLU A 9 53.35 -48.80 7.65
C GLU A 9 54.54 -48.24 8.43
N SER A 10 54.59 -46.92 8.62
CA SER A 10 55.53 -46.28 9.53
C SER A 10 54.80 -45.75 10.76
N SER A 11 55.36 -46.12 11.91
CA SER A 11 54.91 -45.82 13.25
C SER A 11 55.36 -44.41 13.68
N GLN A 12 54.47 -43.65 14.32
CA GLN A 12 54.85 -42.46 15.08
C GLN A 12 54.25 -42.47 16.51
N PRO A 13 54.98 -41.95 17.50
CA PRO A 13 54.76 -42.27 18.91
C PRO A 13 53.79 -41.33 19.63
N ARG A 14 53.09 -41.89 20.62
CA ARG A 14 52.26 -41.17 21.60
C ARG A 14 53.15 -40.47 22.65
N ARG A 15 53.07 -39.13 22.74
CA ARG A 15 53.37 -38.36 23.98
C ARG A 15 52.75 -36.96 23.90
N GLY A 16 51.98 -36.54 24.93
CA GLY A 16 51.66 -35.10 25.11
C GLY A 16 50.32 -34.66 25.71
N ARG A 17 49.43 -35.53 26.25
CA ARG A 17 48.23 -35.06 26.99
C ARG A 17 48.60 -34.66 28.43
N ARG A 18 49.17 -33.45 28.65
CA ARG A 18 49.22 -32.85 30.00
C ARG A 18 49.25 -31.31 30.08
N LEU A 19 49.17 -30.57 28.97
CA LEU A 19 49.21 -29.09 29.00
C LEU A 19 47.84 -28.37 28.87
N SER A 20 46.73 -29.08 28.58
CA SER A 20 45.44 -28.43 28.31
C SER A 20 44.58 -28.08 29.54
N ARG A 21 44.90 -28.59 30.74
CA ARG A 21 44.07 -28.33 31.95
C ARG A 21 44.45 -27.04 32.68
N VAL A 22 45.72 -26.64 32.65
CA VAL A 22 46.20 -25.43 33.36
C VAL A 22 45.79 -24.16 32.61
N ALA A 23 45.86 -24.17 31.27
CA ALA A 23 45.41 -23.06 30.43
C ALA A 23 43.89 -22.80 30.54
N ARG A 24 43.08 -23.87 30.62
CA ARG A 24 41.61 -23.76 30.77
C ARG A 24 41.19 -23.18 32.12
N ARG A 25 41.87 -23.54 33.22
CA ARG A 25 41.58 -22.98 34.55
C ARG A 25 41.98 -21.50 34.66
N ARG A 26 43.10 -21.08 34.08
CA ARG A 26 43.52 -19.67 34.07
C ARG A 26 42.55 -18.80 33.25
N CYS A 27 42.08 -19.28 32.10
CA CYS A 27 41.12 -18.55 31.27
C CYS A 27 39.77 -18.35 31.95
N LEU A 28 39.26 -19.37 32.67
CA LEU A 28 38.01 -19.28 33.43
C LEU A 28 38.06 -18.25 34.58
N ILE A 29 39.20 -18.15 35.27
CA ILE A 29 39.38 -17.17 36.36
C ILE A 29 39.39 -15.73 35.79
N TRP A 30 40.06 -15.50 34.66
CA TRP A 30 40.05 -14.19 34.01
C TRP A 30 38.67 -13.80 33.48
N THR A 31 37.91 -14.74 32.92
CA THR A 31 36.52 -14.45 32.49
C THR A 31 35.60 -14.13 33.67
N PHE A 32 35.82 -14.77 34.83
CA PHE A 32 35.03 -14.49 36.03
C PHE A 32 35.38 -13.12 36.62
N LEU A 33 36.67 -12.77 36.69
CA LEU A 33 37.13 -11.46 37.17
C LEU A 33 36.66 -10.30 36.29
N LEU A 34 36.69 -10.45 34.96
CA LEU A 34 36.16 -9.45 34.03
C LEU A 34 34.65 -9.26 34.17
N SER A 35 33.91 -10.36 34.36
CA SER A 35 32.46 -10.32 34.60
C SER A 35 32.12 -9.58 35.90
N THR A 36 32.83 -9.89 36.99
CA THR A 36 32.60 -9.22 38.28
C THR A 36 32.96 -7.75 38.24
N MET A 37 34.04 -7.36 37.56
CA MET A 37 34.41 -5.95 37.40
C MET A 37 33.40 -5.19 36.53
N SER A 38 32.83 -5.82 35.50
CA SER A 38 31.78 -5.23 34.67
C SER A 38 30.49 -5.02 35.45
N LEU A 39 30.10 -5.96 36.32
CA LEU A 39 28.92 -5.82 37.17
C LEU A 39 29.09 -4.73 38.24
N ILE A 40 30.28 -4.61 38.84
CA ILE A 40 30.59 -3.53 39.78
C ILE A 40 30.55 -2.17 39.06
N TYR A 41 31.16 -2.07 37.86
CA TYR A 41 31.12 -0.86 37.05
C TYR A 41 29.68 -0.45 36.68
N LEU A 42 28.84 -1.40 36.27
CA LEU A 42 27.43 -1.15 35.95
C LEU A 42 26.62 -0.72 37.17
N SER A 43 26.95 -1.22 38.38
CA SER A 43 26.28 -0.77 39.61
C SER A 43 26.62 0.68 39.97
N PHE A 44 27.89 1.09 39.84
CA PHE A 44 28.32 2.46 40.19
C PHE A 44 27.90 3.49 39.12
N VAL A 45 28.05 3.16 37.84
CA VAL A 45 27.71 4.08 36.74
C VAL A 45 26.20 4.13 36.51
N GLY A 46 25.50 3.01 36.69
CA GLY A 46 24.04 2.93 36.60
C GLY A 46 23.35 3.81 37.64
N SER A 47 23.83 3.81 38.89
CA SER A 47 23.28 4.67 39.95
C SER A 47 23.55 6.16 39.71
N ALA A 48 24.71 6.52 39.18
CA ALA A 48 25.04 7.92 38.86
C ALA A 48 24.19 8.48 37.69
N LEU A 49 23.95 7.66 36.65
CA LEU A 49 23.08 8.03 35.52
C LEU A 49 21.59 8.08 35.89
N LEU A 50 21.13 7.23 36.82
CA LEU A 50 19.76 7.31 37.33
C LEU A 50 19.53 8.58 38.16
N HIS A 51 20.54 8.97 38.96
CA HIS A 51 20.44 10.16 39.80
C HIS A 51 20.43 11.45 38.96
N SER A 52 21.27 11.55 37.92
CA SER A 52 21.24 12.70 37.01
C SER A 52 19.93 12.78 36.22
N SER A 53 19.41 11.64 35.74
CA SER A 53 18.12 11.57 35.02
C SER A 53 16.92 11.96 35.88
N LEU A 54 16.92 11.59 37.17
CA LEU A 54 15.86 11.98 38.11
C LEU A 54 15.91 13.47 38.43
N GLN A 55 17.11 14.04 38.58
CA GLN A 55 17.28 15.46 38.87
C GLN A 55 16.89 16.34 37.67
N GLU A 56 17.13 15.88 36.45
CA GLU A 56 16.70 16.57 35.21
C GLU A 56 15.16 16.53 35.04
N LYS A 57 14.51 15.42 35.42
CA LYS A 57 13.04 15.31 35.42
C LYS A 57 12.37 16.19 36.48
N LEU A 58 12.90 16.23 37.70
CA LEU A 58 12.36 17.09 38.76
C LEU A 58 12.47 18.59 38.38
N ASN A 59 13.60 19.00 37.78
CA ASN A 59 13.78 20.39 37.34
C ASN A 59 12.84 20.77 36.18
N GLY A 60 12.53 19.83 35.30
CA GLY A 60 11.57 20.02 34.20
C GLY A 60 10.11 20.19 34.67
N GLU A 61 9.69 19.43 35.69
CA GLU A 61 8.34 19.53 36.25
C GLU A 61 8.12 20.83 37.04
N VAL A 62 9.13 21.30 37.79
CA VAL A 62 9.06 22.59 38.52
C VAL A 62 8.93 23.77 37.55
N SER A 63 9.67 23.76 36.44
CA SER A 63 9.58 24.79 35.40
C SER A 63 8.20 24.84 34.72
N LEU A 64 7.60 23.67 34.44
CA LEU A 64 6.26 23.58 33.85
C LEU A 64 5.18 24.10 34.81
N TYR A 65 5.31 23.83 36.10
CA TYR A 65 4.38 24.31 37.13
C TYR A 65 4.44 25.84 37.30
N GLU A 66 5.63 26.45 37.24
CA GLU A 66 5.76 27.91 37.24
C GLU A 66 5.18 28.58 35.98
N ILE A 67 5.33 27.96 34.81
CA ILE A 67 4.74 28.46 33.55
C ILE A 67 3.21 28.40 33.60
N ILE A 68 2.63 27.34 34.16
CA ILE A 68 1.17 27.19 34.31
C ILE A 68 0.63 28.22 35.33
N LYS A 69 1.34 28.46 36.43
CA LYS A 69 0.97 29.47 37.43
C LYS A 69 1.00 30.89 36.87
N LYS A 70 1.90 31.19 35.94
CA LYS A 70 1.99 32.50 35.25
C LYS A 70 0.88 32.73 34.22
N LYS A 71 0.26 31.66 33.67
CA LYS A 71 -0.84 31.75 32.70
C LYS A 71 -2.24 31.76 33.33
N SER A 72 -2.38 31.29 34.56
CA SER A 72 -3.68 31.23 35.26
C SER A 72 -4.07 32.52 36.00
N GLY A 73 -3.18 33.52 36.06
CA GLY A 73 -3.40 34.74 36.86
C GLY A 73 -3.97 35.95 36.11
N ASN A 74 -4.50 35.80 34.90
CA ASN A 74 -4.87 36.96 34.07
C ASN A 74 -6.15 36.74 33.24
N PHE A 75 -7.21 36.22 33.87
CA PHE A 75 -8.52 36.13 33.24
C PHE A 75 -9.63 36.26 34.28
N ASP A 76 -9.98 37.50 34.60
CA ASP A 76 -11.31 37.92 35.09
C ASP A 76 -11.38 39.45 34.95
N ASP A 77 -11.95 39.93 33.86
CA ASP A 77 -12.84 41.10 33.90
C ASP A 77 -13.55 41.38 32.55
N ARG A 78 -14.87 41.52 32.66
CA ARG A 78 -15.82 42.30 31.83
C ARG A 78 -16.60 41.62 30.70
N ILE A 79 -17.88 41.44 31.04
CA ILE A 79 -19.08 41.23 30.25
C ILE A 79 -19.66 42.59 29.77
N ASP A 80 -20.42 42.53 28.67
CA ASP A 80 -21.41 43.46 28.09
C ASP A 80 -20.98 44.71 27.30
N ALA A 81 -21.34 44.78 26.01
CA ALA A 81 -22.57 45.44 25.54
C ALA A 81 -22.66 45.53 23.98
N ASP A 82 -23.89 45.32 23.48
CA ASP A 82 -24.56 45.81 22.24
C ASP A 82 -23.96 45.55 20.84
N LYS A 83 -24.64 44.81 19.93
CA LYS A 83 -25.85 45.12 19.11
C LYS A 83 -25.67 46.20 18.04
N HIS A 84 -25.95 45.81 16.78
CA HIS A 84 -26.52 46.51 15.59
C HIS A 84 -25.91 45.86 14.32
N ALA A 85 -26.62 45.06 13.49
CA ALA A 85 -27.76 45.29 12.58
C ALA A 85 -27.39 45.83 11.17
N PHE A 86 -27.98 45.20 10.13
CA PHE A 86 -28.15 45.59 8.70
C PHE A 86 -26.93 45.45 7.76
N ASP A 87 -26.91 44.58 6.72
CA ASP A 87 -27.72 44.36 5.49
C ASP A 87 -27.26 45.19 4.26
N GLY A 88 -27.22 44.53 3.08
CA GLY A 88 -27.51 45.17 1.79
C GLY A 88 -26.38 45.49 0.79
N SER A 89 -26.24 44.61 -0.22
CA SER A 89 -26.41 44.94 -1.66
C SER A 89 -25.44 45.84 -2.47
N GLN A 90 -24.79 45.18 -3.46
CA GLN A 90 -24.68 45.48 -4.92
C GLN A 90 -23.97 46.72 -5.56
N ILE A 91 -23.01 46.39 -6.47
CA ILE A 91 -22.80 46.77 -7.91
C ILE A 91 -22.76 48.27 -8.34
N PHE A 92 -21.64 48.73 -8.98
CA PHE A 92 -21.54 49.21 -10.40
C PHE A 92 -20.18 49.89 -10.79
N ASN A 93 -19.59 49.36 -11.89
CA ASN A 93 -18.83 49.90 -13.05
C ASN A 93 -17.81 51.08 -13.09
N ASN A 94 -16.74 50.77 -13.87
CA ASN A 94 -16.05 51.50 -14.97
C ASN A 94 -15.28 52.83 -14.78
N GLY A 95 -14.10 52.90 -15.43
CA GLY A 95 -13.58 54.14 -16.05
C GLY A 95 -12.06 54.35 -16.00
N THR A 96 -11.46 54.72 -17.13
CA THR A 96 -10.03 54.73 -17.49
C THR A 96 -9.25 56.05 -17.23
N SER A 97 -7.91 55.92 -17.27
CA SER A 97 -6.83 56.84 -17.75
C SER A 97 -6.26 58.00 -16.90
N GLU A 98 -4.98 57.78 -16.51
CA GLU A 98 -3.76 58.65 -16.49
C GLU A 98 -3.76 60.10 -15.94
N SER A 99 -2.96 60.35 -14.89
CA SER A 99 -1.59 60.91 -15.03
C SER A 99 -0.91 61.18 -13.67
N THR A 100 0.34 60.71 -13.58
CA THR A 100 1.50 61.12 -12.76
C THR A 100 1.33 62.05 -11.54
N THR A 101 1.71 61.55 -10.36
CA THR A 101 2.68 62.25 -9.48
C THR A 101 3.37 61.25 -8.55
N SER A 102 4.70 61.34 -8.52
CA SER A 102 5.61 60.48 -7.79
C SER A 102 5.60 60.77 -6.29
N HIS A 103 5.12 59.82 -5.49
CA HIS A 103 5.48 59.73 -4.08
C HIS A 103 5.96 58.31 -3.74
N GLN A 104 7.26 58.24 -3.42
CA GLN A 104 7.94 57.07 -2.90
C GLN A 104 7.23 56.59 -1.64
N THR A 105 6.44 55.53 -1.78
CA THR A 105 5.92 54.76 -0.65
C THR A 105 6.75 53.48 -0.58
N ILE A 106 7.50 53.34 0.51
CA ILE A 106 8.25 52.14 0.86
C ILE A 106 7.24 50.99 0.95
N ILE A 107 7.14 50.18 -0.10
CA ILE A 107 6.42 48.91 -0.05
C ILE A 107 7.27 47.99 0.82
N GLN A 108 6.91 47.90 2.11
CA GLN A 108 7.26 46.73 2.89
C GLN A 108 6.65 45.53 2.16
N ILE A 109 7.49 44.78 1.46
CA ILE A 109 7.16 43.43 1.01
C ILE A 109 6.96 42.63 2.29
N VAL A 110 5.72 42.59 2.78
CA VAL A 110 5.28 41.56 3.71
C VAL A 110 5.44 40.26 2.94
N LYS A 111 6.58 39.59 3.16
CA LYS A 111 6.73 38.17 2.88
C LYS A 111 5.67 37.48 3.73
N ILE A 112 4.46 37.35 3.19
CA ILE A 112 3.53 36.33 3.63
C ILE A 112 4.20 35.03 3.18
N SER A 113 5.11 34.52 4.02
CA SER A 113 5.43 33.11 3.98
C SER A 113 4.10 32.43 4.19
N LYS A 114 3.53 31.86 3.12
CA LYS A 114 2.55 30.79 3.27
C LYS A 114 3.31 29.69 3.99
N ASP A 115 3.24 29.74 5.31
CA ASP A 115 3.72 28.70 6.17
C ASP A 115 2.93 27.48 5.72
N LYS A 116 3.61 26.56 5.02
CA LYS A 116 3.02 25.28 4.68
C LYS A 116 2.87 24.58 6.01
N SER A 117 1.75 24.84 6.70
CA SER A 117 1.28 24.00 7.79
C SER A 117 1.13 22.62 7.19
N HIS A 118 2.19 21.82 7.26
CA HIS A 118 2.11 20.39 7.05
C HIS A 118 1.09 19.91 8.06
N LYS A 119 -0.14 19.64 7.61
CA LYS A 119 -1.19 19.03 8.44
C LYS A 119 -0.58 17.77 9.03
N LYS A 120 -0.25 17.82 10.32
CA LYS A 120 0.34 16.67 11.02
C LYS A 120 -0.78 15.68 11.24
N HIS A 121 -0.81 14.62 10.42
CA HIS A 121 -1.77 13.54 10.62
C HIS A 121 -1.32 12.69 11.83
N GLY A 122 -2.06 12.78 12.93
CA GLY A 122 -1.78 12.02 14.15
C GLY A 122 -1.90 10.50 13.96
N PRO A 123 -1.39 9.70 14.92
CA PRO A 123 -1.64 8.27 14.97
C PRO A 123 -3.11 8.00 15.34
N CYS A 124 -3.62 6.83 14.94
CA CYS A 124 -4.89 6.32 15.43
C CYS A 124 -4.64 5.11 16.32
N GLU A 125 -5.44 4.98 17.37
CA GLU A 125 -5.45 3.78 18.18
C GLU A 125 -6.19 2.68 17.41
N VAL A 126 -5.48 1.58 17.12
CA VAL A 126 -6.07 0.40 16.48
C VAL A 126 -5.96 -0.76 17.46
N SER A 127 -7.10 -1.12 18.05
CA SER A 127 -7.19 -2.14 19.09
C SER A 127 -7.29 -3.55 18.49
N PHE A 128 -6.19 -4.03 17.90
CA PHE A 128 -6.09 -5.42 17.43
C PHE A 128 -6.26 -6.41 18.60
N THR A 129 -6.82 -7.58 18.30
CA THR A 129 -6.82 -8.71 19.25
C THR A 129 -5.39 -9.08 19.64
N LYS A 130 -5.19 -9.52 20.88
CA LYS A 130 -3.86 -9.82 21.43
C LYS A 130 -3.15 -11.03 20.77
N SER A 131 -3.92 -11.98 20.23
CA SER A 131 -3.40 -13.20 19.61
C SER A 131 -4.26 -13.65 18.44
N VAL A 132 -3.63 -14.37 17.51
CA VAL A 132 -4.30 -15.04 16.38
C VAL A 132 -4.83 -16.44 16.74
N GLU A 133 -4.40 -17.01 17.87
CA GLU A 133 -4.70 -18.40 18.27
C GLU A 133 -6.18 -18.63 18.58
N TYR A 134 -6.88 -17.59 19.04
CA TYR A 134 -8.30 -17.67 19.44
C TYR A 134 -9.22 -16.99 18.41
N LEU A 135 -8.74 -16.76 17.19
CA LEU A 135 -9.57 -16.17 16.14
C LEU A 135 -10.57 -17.20 15.64
N LEU A 136 -11.79 -17.11 16.17
CA LEU A 136 -12.93 -17.85 15.67
C LEU A 136 -13.30 -17.31 14.29
N HIS A 137 -13.04 -18.15 13.29
CA HIS A 137 -13.47 -17.95 11.92
C HIS A 137 -15.00 -17.90 11.90
N PRO A 138 -15.65 -16.80 11.47
CA PRO A 138 -17.11 -16.70 11.42
C PRO A 138 -17.75 -17.91 10.72
N GLU A 139 -18.63 -18.67 11.39
CA GLU A 139 -19.23 -19.89 10.80
C GLU A 139 -20.13 -19.58 9.59
N ASN A 140 -20.79 -18.42 9.62
CA ASN A 140 -21.60 -17.87 8.56
C ASN A 140 -20.86 -16.67 7.98
N TYR A 141 -19.92 -16.90 7.06
CA TYR A 141 -19.13 -15.87 6.42
C TYR A 141 -19.98 -14.98 5.52
N MET A 142 -20.78 -14.12 6.15
CA MET A 142 -21.53 -13.00 5.62
C MET A 142 -22.26 -13.34 4.32
N ASN A 143 -23.55 -13.68 4.45
CA ASN A 143 -24.45 -13.90 3.33
C ASN A 143 -24.73 -12.55 2.60
N PHE A 144 -23.70 -11.96 2.00
CA PHE A 144 -23.73 -10.64 1.37
C PHE A 144 -24.73 -10.65 0.21
N THR A 145 -24.42 -11.43 -0.82
CA THR A 145 -25.25 -11.60 -2.01
C THR A 145 -24.85 -12.90 -2.71
N LYS A 146 -25.83 -13.69 -3.18
CA LYS A 146 -25.60 -14.92 -3.93
C LYS A 146 -25.84 -14.70 -5.42
N PHE A 147 -24.76 -14.67 -6.20
CA PHE A 147 -24.76 -14.75 -7.66
C PHE A 147 -23.42 -15.35 -8.12
N SER A 148 -23.37 -15.85 -9.35
CA SER A 148 -22.17 -16.42 -9.97
C SER A 148 -21.48 -15.39 -10.86
N LEU A 149 -20.15 -15.39 -10.86
CA LEU A 149 -19.35 -14.64 -11.80
C LEU A 149 -18.45 -15.59 -12.57
N ASP A 150 -18.62 -15.60 -13.88
CA ASP A 150 -17.69 -16.24 -14.81
C ASP A 150 -16.91 -15.17 -15.55
N TYR A 151 -15.81 -15.55 -16.20
CA TYR A 151 -14.93 -14.57 -16.85
C TYR A 151 -14.71 -14.90 -18.31
N VAL A 152 -14.64 -13.86 -19.14
CA VAL A 152 -14.26 -14.00 -20.55
C VAL A 152 -12.82 -14.52 -20.61
N LEU A 153 -12.62 -15.69 -21.21
CA LEU A 153 -11.31 -16.34 -21.33
C LEU A 153 -10.65 -16.11 -22.69
N GLN A 154 -11.45 -15.89 -23.74
CA GLN A 154 -10.99 -15.74 -25.12
C GLN A 154 -11.95 -14.84 -25.90
N GLU A 155 -11.39 -13.98 -26.76
CA GLU A 155 -12.20 -13.16 -27.67
C GLU A 155 -12.73 -14.00 -28.84
N GLN A 156 -14.05 -13.96 -29.05
CA GLN A 156 -14.75 -14.68 -30.13
C GLN A 156 -15.01 -13.79 -31.36
N HIS A 157 -15.18 -12.48 -31.16
CA HIS A 157 -15.59 -11.53 -32.20
C HIS A 157 -14.46 -10.55 -32.56
N TYR A 158 -13.74 -10.84 -33.64
CA TYR A 158 -13.09 -9.79 -34.41
C TYR A 158 -14.11 -9.24 -35.42
N SER A 159 -14.58 -8.00 -35.20
CA SER A 159 -15.22 -7.25 -36.28
C SER A 159 -14.21 -7.13 -37.43
N ASN A 160 -14.67 -7.31 -38.68
CA ASN A 160 -13.90 -7.38 -39.93
C ASN A 160 -13.03 -6.13 -40.28
N ASN A 161 -12.76 -5.24 -39.33
CA ASN A 161 -11.72 -4.23 -39.47
C ASN A 161 -10.40 -4.77 -38.88
N SER A 162 -9.50 -5.12 -39.80
CA SER A 162 -8.12 -5.47 -39.52
C SER A 162 -7.43 -4.45 -38.59
N MET A 163 -6.56 -4.94 -37.70
CA MET A 163 -5.59 -4.22 -36.84
C MET A 163 -5.88 -3.96 -35.35
N LEU A 164 -6.83 -4.64 -34.70
CA LEU A 164 -6.87 -4.59 -33.22
C LEU A 164 -5.84 -5.57 -32.64
N GLN A 165 -4.80 -5.05 -31.98
CA GLN A 165 -3.88 -5.90 -31.19
C GLN A 165 -4.63 -6.46 -29.97
N PRO A 166 -4.42 -7.74 -29.60
CA PRO A 166 -5.02 -8.31 -28.39
C PRO A 166 -4.71 -7.46 -27.15
N LYS A 167 -5.72 -7.21 -26.32
CA LYS A 167 -5.60 -6.47 -25.06
C LYS A 167 -5.76 -7.43 -23.88
N PHE A 168 -5.03 -7.18 -22.80
CA PHE A 168 -5.10 -8.00 -21.59
C PHE A 168 -6.52 -8.10 -21.01
N GLY A 169 -7.26 -6.99 -21.01
CA GLY A 169 -8.67 -6.93 -20.59
C GLY A 169 -9.69 -7.36 -21.64
N GLY A 170 -9.25 -7.63 -22.87
CA GLY A 170 -10.11 -7.77 -24.05
C GLY A 170 -10.71 -6.44 -24.54
N HIS A 171 -11.52 -6.52 -25.58
CA HIS A 171 -12.17 -5.41 -26.28
C HIS A 171 -13.61 -5.23 -25.82
N GLN A 172 -13.79 -4.92 -24.52
CA GLN A 172 -15.12 -4.66 -23.96
C GLN A 172 -15.77 -3.43 -24.61
N THR A 173 -16.96 -3.61 -25.19
CA THR A 173 -17.77 -2.51 -25.72
C THR A 173 -18.35 -1.64 -24.61
N LEU A 174 -18.85 -0.44 -24.94
CA LEU A 174 -19.52 0.40 -23.95
C LEU A 174 -20.81 -0.25 -23.44
N GLU A 175 -21.56 -0.94 -24.29
CA GLU A 175 -22.77 -1.65 -23.89
C GLU A 175 -22.47 -2.81 -22.92
N GLU A 176 -21.46 -3.64 -23.23
CA GLU A 176 -21.00 -4.70 -22.32
C GLU A 176 -20.50 -4.13 -21.00
N ARG A 177 -19.84 -2.97 -21.03
CA ARG A 177 -19.44 -2.25 -19.83
C ARG A 177 -20.66 -1.83 -19.01
N GLU A 178 -21.66 -1.20 -19.62
CA GLU A 178 -22.89 -0.80 -18.91
C GLU A 178 -23.60 -2.01 -18.29
N ASN A 179 -23.71 -3.10 -19.04
CA ASN A 179 -24.35 -4.32 -18.59
C ASN A 179 -23.59 -5.01 -17.45
N SER A 180 -22.26 -4.85 -17.37
CA SER A 180 -21.43 -5.45 -16.31
C SER A 180 -21.60 -4.81 -14.92
N TYR A 181 -22.28 -3.67 -14.81
CA TYR A 181 -22.52 -3.05 -13.50
C TYR A 181 -23.69 -3.68 -12.72
N TYR A 182 -24.45 -4.62 -13.31
CA TYR A 182 -25.55 -5.30 -12.63
C TYR A 182 -25.07 -6.57 -11.91
N ALA A 183 -25.21 -6.64 -10.59
CA ALA A 183 -24.84 -7.80 -9.80
C ALA A 183 -25.80 -8.97 -10.03
N ARG A 184 -25.56 -9.78 -11.07
CA ARG A 184 -26.35 -10.96 -11.44
C ARG A 184 -25.41 -12.06 -11.92
N ASN A 185 -25.97 -13.23 -12.25
CA ASN A 185 -25.19 -14.27 -12.90
C ASN A 185 -24.74 -13.77 -14.27
N GLU A 186 -23.45 -13.61 -14.47
CA GLU A 186 -22.90 -13.07 -15.71
C GLU A 186 -21.45 -13.52 -15.96
N THR A 187 -21.05 -13.42 -17.22
CA THR A 187 -19.66 -13.57 -17.67
C THR A 187 -19.09 -12.19 -17.96
N LEU A 188 -18.09 -11.74 -17.20
CA LEU A 188 -17.52 -10.39 -17.35
C LEU A 188 -16.07 -10.38 -17.85
N HIS A 189 -15.74 -9.30 -18.56
CA HIS A 189 -14.35 -8.95 -18.84
C HIS A 189 -13.65 -8.58 -17.52
N CYS A 190 -12.52 -9.23 -17.20
CA CYS A 190 -11.80 -9.00 -15.95
C CYS A 190 -10.32 -9.42 -16.06
N GLY A 191 -9.65 -8.94 -17.11
CA GLY A 191 -8.28 -9.32 -17.43
C GLY A 191 -8.12 -10.79 -17.86
N PHE A 192 -6.89 -11.11 -18.28
CA PHE A 192 -6.48 -12.45 -18.74
C PHE A 192 -7.27 -12.98 -19.95
N VAL A 193 -7.77 -12.08 -20.81
CA VAL A 193 -8.48 -12.47 -22.02
C VAL A 193 -7.47 -12.85 -23.09
N LYS A 194 -7.54 -14.09 -23.58
CA LYS A 194 -6.69 -14.56 -24.68
C LYS A 194 -7.16 -13.99 -26.00
N GLY A 195 -6.20 -13.67 -26.86
CA GLY A 195 -6.46 -13.31 -28.25
C GLY A 195 -6.98 -14.50 -29.07
N PRO A 196 -7.27 -14.28 -30.36
CA PRO A 196 -7.69 -15.32 -31.28
C PRO A 196 -6.57 -16.35 -31.50
N GLU A 197 -6.89 -17.45 -32.18
CA GLU A 197 -5.92 -18.49 -32.52
C GLU A 197 -4.65 -17.87 -33.13
N GLY A 198 -3.48 -18.21 -32.56
CA GLY A 198 -2.19 -17.60 -32.87
C GLY A 198 -1.62 -16.69 -31.77
N TYR A 199 -2.43 -16.25 -30.81
CA TYR A 199 -1.99 -15.47 -29.63
C TYR A 199 -2.16 -16.27 -28.33
N PRO A 200 -1.19 -17.14 -27.97
CA PRO A 200 -1.36 -18.12 -26.88
C PRO A 200 -1.38 -17.51 -25.47
N SER A 201 -0.94 -16.27 -25.30
CA SER A 201 -0.83 -15.58 -24.02
C SER A 201 -1.66 -14.30 -24.02
N ALA A 202 -2.42 -14.11 -22.95
CA ALA A 202 -3.11 -12.85 -22.64
C ALA A 202 -2.15 -11.77 -22.09
N GLY A 203 -0.90 -12.14 -21.79
CA GLY A 203 0.03 -11.36 -20.95
C GLY A 203 -0.06 -11.75 -19.48
N PHE A 204 0.91 -11.27 -18.68
CA PHE A 204 1.09 -11.62 -17.26
C PHE A 204 1.34 -13.13 -17.05
N ASP A 205 2.25 -13.69 -17.84
CA ASP A 205 2.57 -15.12 -17.81
C ASP A 205 3.32 -15.47 -16.51
N VAL A 206 2.75 -16.37 -15.71
CA VAL A 206 3.37 -16.97 -14.53
C VAL A 206 3.66 -18.44 -14.80
N ASN A 207 4.73 -18.99 -14.22
CA ASN A 207 5.05 -20.41 -14.40
C ASN A 207 4.00 -21.31 -13.71
N GLU A 208 3.90 -22.57 -14.14
CA GLU A 208 2.84 -23.46 -13.68
C GLU A 208 2.94 -23.81 -12.19
N LYS A 209 4.16 -24.00 -11.65
CA LYS A 209 4.39 -24.29 -10.23
C LYS A 209 3.89 -23.16 -9.32
N ASP A 210 4.12 -21.91 -9.71
CA ASP A 210 3.66 -20.75 -8.96
C ASP A 210 2.13 -20.58 -9.09
N LYS A 211 1.53 -20.88 -10.26
CA LYS A 211 0.06 -20.92 -10.38
C LYS A 211 -0.56 -21.98 -9.47
N GLU A 212 0.01 -23.19 -9.43
CA GLU A 212 -0.46 -24.24 -8.53
C GLU A 212 -0.33 -23.83 -7.05
N TYR A 213 0.75 -23.14 -6.69
CA TYR A 213 0.93 -22.60 -5.34
C TYR A 213 -0.14 -21.54 -5.03
N MET A 214 -0.34 -20.59 -5.94
CA MET A 214 -1.36 -19.54 -5.81
C MET A 214 -2.78 -20.11 -5.71
N ALA A 215 -3.09 -21.16 -6.48
CA ALA A 215 -4.39 -21.83 -6.45
C ALA A 215 -4.69 -22.58 -5.14
N ARG A 216 -3.67 -22.87 -4.32
CA ARG A 216 -3.83 -23.50 -3.00
C ARG A 216 -4.01 -22.50 -1.86
N CYS A 217 -3.74 -21.22 -2.09
CA CYS A 217 -3.81 -20.20 -1.05
C CYS A 217 -5.25 -19.96 -0.60
N ARG A 218 -5.52 -20.06 0.70
CA ARG A 218 -6.80 -19.68 1.33
C ARG A 218 -6.83 -18.22 1.77
N VAL A 219 -5.69 -17.71 2.21
CA VAL A 219 -5.46 -16.31 2.52
C VAL A 219 -4.17 -15.88 1.82
N ALA A 220 -4.22 -14.79 1.06
CA ALA A 220 -3.07 -14.29 0.32
C ALA A 220 -2.75 -12.84 0.69
N VAL A 221 -1.48 -12.56 1.00
CA VAL A 221 -0.92 -11.21 1.04
C VAL A 221 -0.09 -11.04 -0.22
N SER A 222 -0.38 -10.04 -1.03
CA SER A 222 0.31 -9.81 -2.30
C SER A 222 0.84 -8.38 -2.45
N SER A 223 1.95 -8.27 -3.16
CA SER A 223 2.59 -7.01 -3.57
C SER A 223 3.28 -7.22 -4.92
N CYS A 224 3.66 -6.14 -5.60
CA CYS A 224 4.49 -6.23 -6.80
C CYS A 224 5.57 -5.16 -6.88
N ILE A 225 6.66 -5.47 -7.58
CA ILE A 225 7.65 -4.49 -8.01
C ILE A 225 7.95 -4.77 -9.49
N PHE A 226 7.59 -3.83 -10.35
CA PHE A 226 7.83 -3.91 -11.79
C PHE A 226 8.72 -2.75 -12.22
N GLY A 227 9.65 -3.00 -13.15
CA GLY A 227 10.57 -1.98 -13.64
C GLY A 227 11.52 -1.43 -12.57
N SER A 228 11.75 -2.17 -11.48
CA SER A 228 12.56 -1.76 -10.34
C SER A 228 12.11 -0.40 -9.75
N SER A 229 10.80 -0.15 -9.65
CA SER A 229 10.28 1.10 -9.04
C SER A 229 10.64 1.25 -7.56
N ASP A 230 10.81 0.13 -6.85
CA ASP A 230 10.86 0.07 -5.39
C ASP A 230 11.93 -0.88 -4.86
N PHE A 231 12.27 -0.70 -3.59
CA PHE A 231 13.09 -1.66 -2.85
C PHE A 231 12.20 -2.78 -2.32
N LEU A 232 12.72 -4.01 -2.28
CA LEU A 232 12.00 -5.11 -1.67
C LEU A 232 11.84 -4.87 -0.15
N ARG A 233 10.60 -4.70 0.30
CA ARG A 233 10.25 -4.56 1.72
C ARG A 233 9.74 -5.88 2.27
N ARG A 234 10.58 -6.58 3.05
CA ARG A 234 10.19 -7.84 3.71
C ARG A 234 9.21 -7.56 4.86
N PRO A 235 8.10 -8.31 5.03
CA PRO A 235 7.22 -8.16 6.18
C PRO A 235 8.03 -8.35 7.46
N LYS A 236 7.67 -7.65 8.54
CA LYS A 236 8.40 -7.77 9.80
C LYS A 236 8.08 -9.11 10.47
N SER A 237 8.77 -10.17 10.05
CA SER A 237 8.51 -11.58 10.44
C SER A 237 8.35 -11.80 11.96
N LYS A 238 9.02 -11.02 12.81
CA LYS A 238 8.86 -11.08 14.28
C LYS A 238 7.46 -10.67 14.78
N LEU A 239 6.71 -9.89 13.99
CA LEU A 239 5.35 -9.44 14.29
C LEU A 239 4.27 -10.31 13.61
N ILE A 240 4.69 -11.32 12.83
CA ILE A 240 3.78 -12.26 12.18
C ILE A 240 3.80 -13.55 12.99
N GLY A 241 2.61 -13.97 13.45
CA GLY A 241 2.40 -15.16 14.25
C GLY A 241 2.75 -16.44 13.50
N THR A 242 3.01 -17.50 14.24
CA THR A 242 3.31 -18.85 13.70
C THR A 242 2.15 -19.39 12.88
N TYR A 243 0.91 -19.20 13.36
CA TYR A 243 -0.30 -19.55 12.63
C TYR A 243 -0.34 -18.89 11.25
N SER A 244 -0.14 -17.57 11.17
CA SER A 244 -0.21 -16.83 9.92
C SER A 244 0.95 -17.17 8.98
N LYS A 245 2.15 -17.43 9.50
CA LYS A 245 3.27 -17.93 8.68
C LYS A 245 2.98 -19.27 8.00
N LYS A 246 2.16 -20.12 8.63
CA LYS A 246 1.79 -21.44 8.09
C LYS A 246 0.59 -21.37 7.15
N ASN A 247 -0.38 -20.50 7.43
CA ASN A 247 -1.69 -20.51 6.77
C ASN A 247 -1.90 -19.36 5.77
N VAL A 248 -1.04 -18.33 5.78
CA VAL A 248 -1.13 -17.19 4.87
C VAL A 248 -0.02 -17.27 3.83
N CYS A 249 -0.40 -17.25 2.55
CA CYS A 249 0.56 -17.11 1.47
C CYS A 249 1.01 -15.66 1.35
N PHE A 250 2.32 -15.40 1.35
CA PHE A 250 2.89 -14.08 1.06
C PHE A 250 3.55 -14.14 -0.32
N LEU A 251 3.06 -13.35 -1.29
CA LEU A 251 3.57 -13.36 -2.66
C LEU A 251 4.06 -11.98 -3.12
N MET A 252 5.21 -11.97 -3.78
CA MET A 252 5.78 -10.79 -4.41
C MET A 252 5.93 -11.03 -5.92
N PHE A 253 5.15 -10.31 -6.72
CA PHE A 253 5.23 -10.36 -8.18
C PHE A 253 6.34 -9.44 -8.69
N LEU A 254 7.26 -10.00 -9.48
CA LEU A 254 8.41 -9.28 -10.03
C LEU A 254 8.51 -9.50 -11.54
N ASP A 255 9.05 -8.53 -12.27
CA ASP A 255 9.55 -8.73 -13.63
C ASP A 255 11.03 -9.12 -13.63
N GLU A 256 11.53 -9.59 -14.77
CA GLU A 256 12.92 -10.05 -14.90
C GLU A 256 13.94 -8.96 -14.57
N LEU A 257 13.68 -7.71 -14.95
CA LEU A 257 14.57 -6.59 -14.64
C LEU A 257 14.68 -6.39 -13.13
N THR A 258 13.55 -6.35 -12.43
CA THR A 258 13.57 -6.20 -10.96
C THR A 258 14.25 -7.39 -10.30
N MET A 259 13.98 -8.62 -10.76
CA MET A 259 14.59 -9.83 -10.22
C MET A 259 16.12 -9.78 -10.31
N ARG A 260 16.66 -9.40 -11.48
CA ARG A 260 18.12 -9.26 -11.68
C ARG A 260 18.71 -8.21 -10.73
N LYS A 261 18.05 -7.07 -10.59
CA LYS A 261 18.53 -5.99 -9.71
C LYS A 261 18.52 -6.40 -8.24
N LEU A 262 17.48 -7.10 -7.78
CA LEU A 262 17.42 -7.64 -6.43
C LEU A 262 18.55 -8.64 -6.17
N SER A 263 18.86 -9.52 -7.13
CA SER A 263 19.99 -10.44 -7.00
C SER A 263 21.33 -9.70 -6.87
N LEU A 264 21.54 -8.62 -7.63
CA LEU A 264 22.74 -7.77 -7.51
C LEU A 264 22.84 -7.07 -6.15
N GLU A 265 21.70 -6.80 -5.51
CA GLU A 265 21.62 -6.23 -4.16
C GLU A 265 21.73 -7.29 -3.04
N GLY A 266 22.05 -8.54 -3.39
CA GLY A 266 22.14 -9.65 -2.45
C GLY A 266 20.78 -10.15 -1.94
N GLN A 267 19.68 -9.77 -2.59
CA GLN A 267 18.33 -10.26 -2.32
C GLN A 267 18.03 -11.45 -3.23
N VAL A 268 18.69 -12.57 -2.98
CA VAL A 268 18.51 -13.82 -3.75
C VAL A 268 17.46 -14.69 -3.05
N PRO A 269 16.50 -15.28 -3.79
CA PRO A 269 15.56 -16.25 -3.23
C PRO A 269 16.31 -17.49 -2.73
N ASP A 270 15.80 -18.13 -1.68
CA ASP A 270 16.28 -19.44 -1.25
C ASP A 270 15.89 -20.54 -2.25
N ASP A 271 16.29 -21.78 -1.96
CA ASP A 271 16.03 -22.95 -2.82
C ASP A 271 14.53 -23.21 -3.04
N GLU A 272 13.67 -22.73 -2.12
CA GLU A 272 12.22 -22.80 -2.22
C GLU A 272 11.61 -21.57 -2.92
N GLY A 273 12.43 -20.58 -3.30
CA GLY A 273 12.03 -19.37 -4.01
C GLY A 273 11.49 -18.25 -3.11
N TYR A 274 11.88 -18.21 -1.84
CA TYR A 274 11.46 -17.17 -0.89
C TYR A 274 12.56 -16.14 -0.62
N ILE A 275 12.14 -14.89 -0.39
CA ILE A 275 12.96 -13.86 0.23
C ILE A 275 12.28 -13.40 1.52
N GLY A 276 12.74 -13.94 2.65
CA GLY A 276 12.06 -13.77 3.93
C GLY A 276 10.71 -14.50 3.91
N LEU A 277 9.60 -13.78 4.06
CA LEU A 277 8.27 -14.40 3.93
C LEU A 277 7.75 -14.38 2.49
N TRP A 278 8.30 -13.54 1.61
CA TRP A 278 7.78 -13.40 0.25
C TRP A 278 8.18 -14.59 -0.61
N LYS A 279 7.20 -15.37 -1.10
CA LYS A 279 7.37 -16.24 -2.28
C LYS A 279 7.49 -15.34 -3.51
N ILE A 280 8.62 -15.45 -4.21
CA ILE A 280 8.86 -14.65 -5.41
C ILE A 280 8.16 -15.30 -6.59
N VAL A 281 7.32 -14.52 -7.28
CA VAL A 281 6.62 -14.94 -8.50
C VAL A 281 7.12 -14.09 -9.66
N LEU A 282 7.82 -14.73 -10.61
CA LEU A 282 8.33 -14.06 -11.79
C LEU A 282 7.25 -13.97 -12.86
N VAL A 283 6.91 -12.74 -13.26
CA VAL A 283 5.94 -12.44 -14.30
C VAL A 283 6.67 -12.17 -15.62
N LYS A 284 6.30 -12.92 -16.65
CA LYS A 284 6.78 -12.75 -18.02
C LYS A 284 5.69 -12.12 -18.88
N LYS A 285 6.10 -11.54 -20.02
CA LYS A 285 5.19 -10.88 -20.99
C LYS A 285 4.22 -9.91 -20.31
N LEU A 286 4.76 -8.84 -19.73
CA LEU A 286 3.95 -7.86 -19.02
C LEU A 286 2.84 -7.31 -19.93
N PRO A 287 1.60 -7.18 -19.44
CA PRO A 287 0.45 -6.80 -20.27
C PRO A 287 0.45 -5.34 -20.72
N TYR A 288 1.23 -4.47 -20.05
CA TYR A 288 1.30 -3.05 -20.36
C TYR A 288 2.74 -2.54 -20.36
N THR A 289 2.98 -1.53 -21.20
CA THR A 289 4.22 -0.74 -21.19
C THR A 289 4.31 0.14 -19.95
N ASP A 290 3.19 0.66 -19.45
CA ASP A 290 3.13 1.38 -18.16
C ASP A 290 3.19 0.39 -17.00
N MET A 291 4.34 0.36 -16.30
CA MET A 291 4.55 -0.49 -15.13
C MET A 291 3.56 -0.21 -13.99
N ARG A 292 3.04 1.02 -13.87
CA ARG A 292 1.99 1.33 -12.89
C ARG A 292 0.69 0.63 -13.24
N LYS A 293 0.33 0.56 -14.53
CA LYS A 293 -0.85 -0.18 -15.01
C LYS A 293 -0.66 -1.68 -14.83
N THR A 294 0.52 -2.21 -15.12
CA THR A 294 0.88 -3.62 -14.81
C THR A 294 0.76 -3.95 -13.32
N GLY A 295 1.15 -3.03 -12.43
CA GLY A 295 0.97 -3.19 -10.98
C GLY A 295 -0.49 -3.26 -10.54
N LYS A 296 -1.45 -2.86 -11.39
CA LYS A 296 -2.90 -2.95 -11.09
C LYS A 296 -3.43 -4.38 -11.23
N VAL A 297 -2.76 -5.25 -11.98
CA VAL A 297 -3.16 -6.65 -12.15
C VAL A 297 -3.18 -7.38 -10.80
N PRO A 298 -2.05 -7.51 -10.06
CA PRO A 298 -2.09 -8.17 -8.75
C PRO A 298 -2.82 -7.35 -7.68
N LYS A 299 -2.98 -6.04 -7.89
CA LYS A 299 -3.76 -5.15 -7.03
C LYS A 299 -5.26 -5.34 -7.14
N PHE A 300 -5.84 -5.56 -8.31
CA PHE A 300 -7.31 -5.65 -8.43
C PHE A 300 -7.77 -7.07 -8.67
N LEU A 301 -7.01 -7.85 -9.44
CA LEU A 301 -7.40 -9.18 -9.88
C LEU A 301 -6.92 -10.28 -8.93
N SER A 302 -6.82 -10.00 -7.63
CA SER A 302 -6.41 -11.00 -6.64
C SER A 302 -7.32 -12.23 -6.63
N HIS A 303 -8.62 -12.07 -6.91
CA HIS A 303 -9.56 -13.19 -7.03
C HIS A 303 -9.35 -14.03 -8.29
N ARG A 304 -8.79 -13.46 -9.37
CA ARG A 304 -8.37 -14.22 -10.55
C ARG A 304 -7.05 -14.95 -10.30
N LEU A 305 -6.13 -14.33 -9.56
CA LEU A 305 -4.81 -14.89 -9.24
C LEU A 305 -4.88 -15.99 -8.19
N PHE A 306 -5.78 -15.88 -7.20
CA PHE A 306 -5.93 -16.82 -6.09
C PHE A 306 -7.35 -17.41 -6.08
N PRO A 307 -7.68 -18.34 -7.00
CA PRO A 307 -9.05 -18.82 -7.21
C PRO A 307 -9.67 -19.53 -5.99
N SER A 308 -8.85 -20.12 -5.12
CA SER A 308 -9.31 -20.79 -3.89
C SER A 308 -9.25 -19.92 -2.64
N ALA A 309 -8.81 -18.67 -2.76
CA ALA A 309 -8.66 -17.76 -1.63
C ALA A 309 -10.01 -17.24 -1.17
N TRP A 310 -10.21 -17.22 0.14
CA TRP A 310 -11.33 -16.55 0.79
C TRP A 310 -11.02 -15.09 1.05
N TYR A 311 -9.75 -14.78 1.27
CA TYR A 311 -9.29 -13.43 1.63
C TYR A 311 -8.01 -13.05 0.91
N SER A 312 -7.89 -11.77 0.58
CA SER A 312 -6.63 -11.19 0.14
C SER A 312 -6.34 -9.84 0.79
N ILE A 313 -5.05 -9.57 0.96
CA ILE A 313 -4.52 -8.28 1.39
C ILE A 313 -3.53 -7.81 0.33
N TRP A 314 -3.83 -6.69 -0.30
CA TRP A 314 -2.87 -5.98 -1.15
C TRP A 314 -2.08 -4.98 -0.34
N ILE A 315 -0.76 -4.97 -0.53
CA ILE A 315 0.13 -3.97 0.02
C ILE A 315 1.04 -3.43 -1.10
N ASP A 316 1.12 -2.10 -1.22
CA ASP A 316 2.05 -1.44 -2.13
C ASP A 316 3.50 -1.74 -1.73
N SER A 317 4.38 -1.96 -2.70
CA SER A 317 5.77 -2.34 -2.44
C SER A 317 6.60 -1.28 -1.74
N LYS A 318 6.15 -0.01 -1.75
CA LYS A 318 6.75 1.04 -0.91
C LYS A 318 6.48 0.83 0.58
N MET A 319 5.60 -0.10 0.96
CA MET A 319 5.20 -0.35 2.34
C MET A 319 5.78 -1.65 2.88
N ARG A 320 6.02 -1.68 4.19
CA ARG A 320 6.40 -2.88 4.94
C ARG A 320 5.29 -3.24 5.91
N LEU A 321 4.73 -4.44 5.76
CA LEU A 321 3.73 -4.97 6.68
C LEU A 321 4.33 -5.16 8.09
N GLN A 322 3.63 -4.64 9.10
CA GLN A 322 4.02 -4.69 10.51
C GLN A 322 2.95 -5.30 11.42
N THR A 323 1.78 -5.64 10.89
CA THR A 323 0.71 -6.31 11.62
C THR A 323 0.42 -7.66 10.99
N ASP A 324 0.04 -8.63 11.84
CA ASP A 324 -0.35 -9.95 11.39
C ASP A 324 -1.59 -9.91 10.47
N PRO A 325 -1.56 -10.55 9.28
CA PRO A 325 -2.67 -10.57 8.33
C PRO A 325 -4.00 -11.01 8.92
N MET A 326 -4.00 -11.99 9.84
CA MET A 326 -5.24 -12.49 10.42
C MET A 326 -5.89 -11.47 11.37
N LEU A 327 -5.08 -10.69 12.09
CA LEU A 327 -5.58 -9.58 12.91
C LEU A 327 -6.15 -8.45 12.05
N ILE A 328 -5.56 -8.22 10.87
CA ILE A 328 -6.06 -7.24 9.89
C ILE A 328 -7.42 -7.68 9.35
N LEU A 329 -7.56 -8.94 8.94
CA LEU A 329 -8.83 -9.49 8.47
C LEU A 329 -9.91 -9.40 9.54
N GLU A 330 -9.58 -9.79 10.77
CA GLU A 330 -10.53 -9.73 11.88
C GLU A 330 -10.99 -8.30 12.16
N TYR A 331 -10.08 -7.34 12.23
CA TYR A 331 -10.42 -5.96 12.55
C TYR A 331 -11.19 -5.26 11.44
N PHE A 332 -10.73 -5.36 10.18
CA PHE A 332 -11.26 -4.56 9.07
C PHE A 332 -12.41 -5.22 8.31
N LEU A 333 -12.54 -6.54 8.36
CA LEU A 333 -13.64 -7.25 7.71
C LEU A 333 -14.61 -7.83 8.74
N TRP A 334 -14.14 -8.65 9.69
CA TRP A 334 -15.04 -9.42 10.55
C TRP A 334 -15.77 -8.55 11.57
N ARG A 335 -15.06 -7.72 12.34
CA ARG A 335 -15.68 -6.78 13.29
C ARG A 335 -16.58 -5.75 12.60
N LYS A 336 -16.18 -5.33 11.40
CA LYS A 336 -16.85 -4.29 10.62
C LYS A 336 -17.95 -4.84 9.72
N LYS A 337 -18.12 -6.16 9.66
CA LYS A 337 -19.13 -6.84 8.84
C LYS A 337 -19.06 -6.37 7.38
N SER A 338 -17.85 -6.29 6.85
CA SER A 338 -17.56 -5.77 5.51
C SER A 338 -16.81 -6.81 4.67
N GLU A 339 -17.02 -6.77 3.36
CA GLU A 339 -16.35 -7.63 2.38
C GLU A 339 -15.14 -6.95 1.72
N TYR A 340 -15.07 -5.63 1.81
CA TYR A 340 -13.98 -4.84 1.24
C TYR A 340 -13.58 -3.76 2.23
N ALA A 341 -12.28 -3.53 2.39
CA ALA A 341 -11.78 -2.43 3.19
C ALA A 341 -10.60 -1.75 2.52
N ILE A 342 -10.62 -0.42 2.51
CA ILE A 342 -9.61 0.43 1.89
C ILE A 342 -9.45 1.72 2.69
N SER A 343 -8.24 2.25 2.73
CA SER A 343 -7.99 3.53 3.40
C SER A 343 -8.58 4.68 2.58
N ASN A 344 -9.16 5.69 3.24
CA ASN A 344 -9.31 6.99 2.60
C ASN A 344 -7.95 7.66 2.41
N HIS A 345 -7.89 8.61 1.47
CA HIS A 345 -6.71 9.42 1.30
C HIS A 345 -6.56 10.42 2.46
N TYR A 346 -5.31 10.69 2.87
CA TYR A 346 -5.01 11.43 4.09
C TYR A 346 -5.33 12.93 4.04
N ASP A 347 -5.41 13.51 2.84
CA ASP A 347 -5.56 14.97 2.66
C ASP A 347 -6.74 15.35 1.74
N ARG A 348 -6.81 14.74 0.55
CA ARG A 348 -7.87 14.95 -0.44
C ARG A 348 -9.03 13.99 -0.25
N HIS A 349 -10.26 14.50 -0.42
CA HIS A 349 -11.47 13.71 -0.27
C HIS A 349 -12.41 13.76 -1.47
N CYS A 350 -12.22 14.70 -2.38
CA CYS A 350 -13.06 14.90 -3.57
C CYS A 350 -12.31 14.56 -4.86
N VAL A 351 -12.97 13.89 -5.81
CA VAL A 351 -12.36 13.53 -7.11
C VAL A 351 -11.93 14.76 -7.90
N TRP A 352 -12.66 15.88 -7.80
CA TRP A 352 -12.31 17.15 -8.44
C TRP A 352 -10.91 17.63 -8.01
N GLU A 353 -10.64 17.60 -6.72
CA GLU A 353 -9.33 17.98 -6.16
C GLU A 353 -8.23 17.01 -6.60
N GLU A 354 -8.56 15.71 -6.69
CA GLU A 354 -7.62 14.69 -7.14
C GLU A 354 -7.27 14.87 -8.63
N VAL A 355 -8.23 15.24 -9.47
CA VAL A 355 -8.01 15.57 -10.89
C VAL A 355 -7.02 16.72 -11.02
N ASP A 356 -7.29 17.84 -10.34
CA ASP A 356 -6.43 19.03 -10.35
C ASP A 356 -5.03 18.70 -9.84
N GLN A 357 -4.92 17.90 -8.77
CA GLN A 357 -3.65 17.50 -8.20
C GLN A 357 -2.85 16.58 -9.12
N ASN A 358 -3.50 15.64 -9.84
CA ASN A 358 -2.82 14.79 -10.80
C ASN A 358 -2.25 15.61 -11.96
N LYS A 359 -3.00 16.59 -12.46
CA LYS A 359 -2.54 17.52 -13.50
C LYS A 359 -1.39 18.39 -13.01
N ARG A 360 -1.55 19.04 -11.86
CA ARG A 360 -0.52 19.90 -11.23
C ARG A 360 0.80 19.16 -11.02
N LEU A 361 0.74 17.88 -10.64
CA LEU A 361 1.93 17.05 -10.41
C LEU A 361 2.41 16.29 -11.66
N ASN A 362 1.83 16.56 -12.84
CA ASN A 362 2.13 15.91 -14.12
C ASN A 362 2.16 14.37 -14.00
N LYS A 363 1.17 13.82 -13.29
CA LYS A 363 1.09 12.40 -12.99
C LYS A 363 0.58 11.57 -14.17
N TYR A 364 -0.17 12.16 -15.07
CA TYR A 364 -0.63 11.51 -16.30
C TYR A 364 -0.89 12.58 -17.37
N ASN A 365 -1.13 12.15 -18.61
CA ASN A 365 -1.55 13.06 -19.67
C ASN A 365 -2.83 13.82 -19.26
N HIS A 366 -2.82 15.14 -19.37
CA HIS A 366 -3.90 16.00 -18.90
C HIS A 366 -5.20 15.80 -19.69
N SER A 367 -5.12 15.68 -21.01
CA SER A 367 -6.28 15.43 -21.88
C SER A 367 -6.95 14.09 -21.57
N ALA A 368 -6.16 13.04 -21.30
CA ALA A 368 -6.70 11.74 -20.91
C ALA A 368 -7.37 11.77 -19.52
N ILE A 369 -6.86 12.59 -18.59
CA ILE A 369 -7.53 12.82 -17.30
C ILE A 369 -8.87 13.55 -17.53
N ASP A 370 -8.90 14.58 -18.38
CA ASP A 370 -10.12 15.33 -18.69
C ASP A 370 -11.19 14.46 -19.34
N GLU A 371 -10.80 13.65 -20.33
CA GLU A 371 -11.72 12.72 -21.00
C GLU A 371 -12.33 11.72 -20.00
N GLN A 372 -11.49 11.09 -19.17
CA GLN A 372 -11.97 10.18 -18.12
C GLN A 372 -12.94 10.88 -17.16
N PHE A 373 -12.59 12.09 -16.73
CA PHE A 373 -13.37 12.80 -15.75
C PHE A 373 -14.71 13.30 -16.32
N GLN A 374 -14.72 13.86 -17.53
CA GLN A 374 -15.92 14.26 -18.24
C GLN A 374 -16.85 13.07 -18.48
N PHE A 375 -16.29 11.90 -18.84
CA PHE A 375 -17.06 10.67 -18.99
C PHE A 375 -17.73 10.26 -17.68
N TYR A 376 -17.05 10.37 -16.54
CA TYR A 376 -17.65 10.06 -15.24
C TYR A 376 -18.70 11.07 -14.83
N GLN A 377 -18.48 12.36 -15.09
CA GLN A 377 -19.45 13.41 -14.80
C GLN A 377 -20.74 13.23 -15.62
N SER A 378 -20.63 12.94 -16.92
CA SER A 378 -21.80 12.72 -17.79
C SER A 378 -22.60 11.47 -17.39
N ASP A 379 -21.94 10.47 -16.79
CA ASP A 379 -22.57 9.26 -16.26
C ASP A 379 -22.91 9.33 -14.76
N GLY A 380 -22.99 10.56 -14.22
CA GLY A 380 -23.57 10.84 -12.91
C GLY A 380 -22.63 10.69 -11.71
N LEU A 381 -21.31 10.86 -11.90
CA LEU A 381 -20.41 11.11 -10.78
C LEU A 381 -20.76 12.45 -10.12
N VAL A 382 -21.08 12.40 -8.83
CA VAL A 382 -21.42 13.59 -8.04
C VAL A 382 -20.24 14.09 -7.23
N LYS A 383 -20.21 15.40 -6.96
CA LYS A 383 -19.18 16.03 -6.13
C LYS A 383 -19.32 15.56 -4.67
N PHE A 384 -18.18 15.25 -4.04
CA PHE A 384 -18.17 14.89 -2.63
C PHE A 384 -18.58 16.09 -1.77
N ASN A 385 -19.49 15.85 -0.81
CA ASN A 385 -19.94 16.85 0.15
C ASN A 385 -19.57 16.39 1.57
N GLU A 386 -18.58 17.06 2.18
CA GLU A 386 -18.11 16.73 3.54
C GLU A 386 -19.18 16.93 4.62
N SER A 387 -20.16 17.81 4.38
CA SER A 387 -21.24 18.08 5.34
C SER A 387 -22.39 17.08 5.25
N ASP A 388 -22.41 16.22 4.24
CA ASP A 388 -23.46 15.23 4.05
C ASP A 388 -23.19 13.98 4.88
N SER A 389 -23.86 13.88 6.03
CA SER A 389 -23.79 12.69 6.90
C SER A 389 -24.44 11.44 6.28
N SER A 390 -25.22 11.59 5.20
CA SER A 390 -25.84 10.48 4.46
C SER A 390 -24.97 9.94 3.33
N ALA A 391 -23.82 10.59 3.07
CA ALA A 391 -22.89 10.16 2.05
C ALA A 391 -22.52 8.68 2.23
N PRO A 392 -22.51 7.87 1.15
CA PRO A 392 -22.30 6.44 1.27
C PRO A 392 -20.86 6.07 1.66
N LEU A 393 -19.93 7.03 1.56
CA LEU A 393 -18.52 6.90 1.92
C LEU A 393 -18.05 8.17 2.63
N PRO A 394 -17.09 8.07 3.56
CA PRO A 394 -16.48 9.23 4.22
C PRO A 394 -15.54 10.01 3.29
N SER A 395 -15.26 9.50 2.09
CA SER A 395 -14.40 10.14 1.09
C SER A 395 -14.60 9.49 -0.28
N TYR A 396 -14.42 10.25 -1.36
CA TYR A 396 -14.40 9.74 -2.74
C TYR A 396 -12.98 9.51 -3.29
N VAL A 397 -11.94 9.73 -2.48
CA VAL A 397 -10.55 9.50 -2.88
C VAL A 397 -9.92 8.47 -1.94
N PRO A 398 -9.60 7.26 -2.42
CA PRO A 398 -8.94 6.26 -1.59
C PRO A 398 -7.43 6.47 -1.55
N GLU A 399 -6.79 5.95 -0.51
CA GLU A 399 -5.36 5.62 -0.50
C GLU A 399 -5.22 4.12 -0.79
N GLY A 400 -5.07 3.80 -2.07
CA GLY A 400 -5.05 2.42 -2.55
C GLY A 400 -3.74 1.66 -2.31
N SER A 401 -2.85 2.13 -1.43
CA SER A 401 -1.63 1.40 -1.07
C SER A 401 -1.86 0.22 -0.13
N PHE A 402 -3.08 0.07 0.42
CA PHE A 402 -3.46 -1.04 1.27
C PHE A 402 -4.94 -1.39 1.06
N ILE A 403 -5.24 -2.64 0.71
CA ILE A 403 -6.61 -3.11 0.48
C ILE A 403 -6.79 -4.48 1.14
N VAL A 404 -7.88 -4.67 1.86
CA VAL A 404 -8.24 -5.92 2.54
C VAL A 404 -9.59 -6.39 1.98
N ARG A 405 -9.74 -7.65 1.60
CA ARG A 405 -10.95 -8.13 0.91
C ARG A 405 -11.29 -9.56 1.27
N ALA A 406 -12.58 -9.82 1.40
CA ALA A 406 -13.19 -11.11 1.24
C ALA A 406 -13.48 -11.35 -0.25
N HIS A 407 -13.29 -12.57 -0.72
CA HIS A 407 -13.53 -12.96 -2.12
C HIS A 407 -14.99 -13.39 -2.30
N THR A 408 -15.90 -12.44 -2.13
CA THR A 408 -17.34 -12.59 -2.34
C THR A 408 -17.71 -12.23 -3.78
N PRO A 409 -18.89 -12.62 -4.28
CA PRO A 409 -19.34 -12.21 -5.62
C PRO A 409 -19.32 -10.69 -5.81
N MET A 410 -19.83 -9.91 -4.85
CA MET A 410 -19.87 -8.44 -4.96
C MET A 410 -18.48 -7.78 -4.89
N SER A 411 -17.61 -8.24 -3.99
CA SER A 411 -16.21 -7.78 -3.91
C SER A 411 -15.40 -8.09 -5.17
N ASN A 412 -15.62 -9.27 -5.76
CA ASN A 412 -14.98 -9.67 -7.01
C ASN A 412 -15.50 -8.85 -8.19
N LEU A 413 -16.82 -8.64 -8.29
CA LEU A 413 -17.44 -7.76 -9.27
C LEU A 413 -16.86 -6.35 -9.20
N PHE A 414 -16.87 -5.74 -8.01
CA PHE A 414 -16.30 -4.41 -7.81
C PHE A 414 -14.83 -4.34 -8.22
N SER A 415 -14.03 -5.36 -7.87
CA SER A 415 -12.62 -5.43 -8.23
C SER A 415 -12.40 -5.53 -9.75
N CYS A 416 -13.24 -6.29 -10.46
CA CYS A 416 -13.20 -6.36 -11.93
C CYS A 416 -13.61 -5.02 -12.56
N LEU A 417 -14.71 -4.44 -12.12
CA LEU A 417 -15.18 -3.15 -12.64
C LEU A 417 -14.13 -2.06 -12.44
N TRP A 418 -13.53 -1.99 -11.24
CA TRP A 418 -12.50 -0.98 -10.96
C TRP A 418 -11.23 -1.21 -11.79
N PHE A 419 -10.83 -2.48 -11.99
CA PHE A 419 -9.75 -2.82 -12.91
C PHE A 419 -10.06 -2.36 -14.34
N ASN A 420 -11.26 -2.64 -14.85
CA ASN A 420 -11.67 -2.31 -16.22
C ASN A 420 -11.69 -0.80 -16.45
N GLU A 421 -12.12 0.00 -15.46
CA GLU A 421 -12.03 1.47 -15.54
C GLU A 421 -10.59 1.95 -15.67
N VAL A 422 -9.66 1.34 -14.90
CA VAL A 422 -8.23 1.68 -14.94
C VAL A 422 -7.56 1.19 -16.22
N ASP A 423 -8.00 0.04 -16.75
CA ASP A 423 -7.53 -0.51 -18.01
C ASP A 423 -7.92 0.40 -19.18
N ARG A 424 -9.21 0.77 -19.24
CA ARG A 424 -9.81 1.62 -20.29
C ARG A 424 -9.24 3.04 -20.30
N PHE A 425 -9.16 3.67 -19.13
CA PHE A 425 -8.75 5.07 -19.01
C PHE A 425 -7.30 5.16 -18.51
N THR A 426 -7.09 5.85 -17.39
CA THR A 426 -5.76 6.15 -16.85
C THR A 426 -5.33 5.17 -15.77
N SER A 427 -4.02 5.05 -15.54
CA SER A 427 -3.48 4.22 -14.44
C SER A 427 -3.69 4.84 -13.03
N ARG A 428 -4.42 5.96 -12.95
CA ARG A 428 -4.75 6.70 -11.71
C ARG A 428 -6.06 6.20 -11.12
N ASP A 429 -5.95 5.09 -10.40
CA ASP A 429 -7.07 4.40 -9.74
C ASP A 429 -7.86 5.24 -8.72
N GLN A 430 -7.28 6.30 -8.18
CA GLN A 430 -7.98 7.25 -7.31
C GLN A 430 -9.12 7.99 -8.05
N LEU A 431 -8.99 8.19 -9.37
CA LEU A 431 -9.99 8.87 -10.19
C LEU A 431 -11.20 7.99 -10.49
N SER A 432 -10.99 6.68 -10.65
CA SER A 432 -12.05 5.74 -10.99
C SER A 432 -12.80 5.15 -9.79
N PHE A 433 -12.16 5.11 -8.60
CA PHE A 433 -12.71 4.41 -7.43
C PHE A 433 -14.15 4.83 -7.07
N ALA A 434 -14.36 6.13 -6.81
CA ALA A 434 -15.67 6.60 -6.35
C ALA A 434 -16.73 6.46 -7.42
N TYR A 435 -16.37 6.74 -8.68
CA TYR A 435 -17.26 6.50 -9.81
C TYR A 435 -17.72 5.04 -9.87
N THR A 436 -16.78 4.09 -9.85
CA THR A 436 -17.10 2.66 -9.89
C THR A 436 -17.99 2.25 -8.71
N PHE A 437 -17.68 2.70 -7.50
CA PHE A 437 -18.44 2.37 -6.29
C PHE A 437 -19.87 2.93 -6.34
N LEU A 438 -20.00 4.22 -6.66
CA LEU A 438 -21.29 4.90 -6.69
C LEU A 438 -22.18 4.34 -7.80
N LYS A 439 -21.62 4.05 -8.98
CA LYS A 439 -22.35 3.42 -10.06
C LYS A 439 -22.80 2.01 -9.69
N LEU A 440 -21.90 1.16 -9.16
CA LEU A 440 -22.27 -0.18 -8.70
C LEU A 440 -23.41 -0.14 -7.68
N ARG A 441 -23.35 0.78 -6.71
CA ARG A 441 -24.43 0.97 -5.72
C ARG A 441 -25.74 1.43 -6.36
N ARG A 442 -25.69 2.42 -7.26
CA ARG A 442 -26.87 2.98 -7.95
C ARG A 442 -27.59 1.92 -8.79
N MET A 443 -26.84 1.05 -9.45
CA MET A 443 -27.37 0.00 -10.31
C MET A 443 -27.92 -1.21 -9.53
N ASN A 444 -27.64 -1.31 -8.23
CA ASN A 444 -27.96 -2.48 -7.41
C ASN A 444 -28.59 -2.12 -6.03
N PRO A 445 -29.73 -1.40 -5.99
CA PRO A 445 -30.32 -0.94 -4.73
C PRO A 445 -30.70 -2.07 -3.76
N GLY A 446 -31.00 -3.28 -4.26
CA GLY A 446 -31.33 -4.46 -3.45
C GLY A 446 -30.15 -5.38 -3.12
N LYS A 447 -28.93 -5.06 -3.55
CA LYS A 447 -27.73 -5.89 -3.38
C LYS A 447 -26.58 -5.02 -2.87
N PRO A 448 -26.57 -4.69 -1.56
CA PRO A 448 -25.59 -3.77 -1.00
C PRO A 448 -24.17 -4.35 -1.08
N PHE A 449 -23.21 -3.48 -1.42
CA PHE A 449 -21.78 -3.74 -1.32
C PHE A 449 -21.25 -3.17 0.00
N PHE A 450 -20.76 -4.03 0.90
CA PHE A 450 -20.34 -3.62 2.23
C PHE A 450 -18.86 -3.25 2.25
N LEU A 451 -18.57 -2.00 1.89
CA LEU A 451 -17.24 -1.42 1.90
C LEU A 451 -16.97 -0.64 3.20
N ASN A 452 -15.89 -0.99 3.89
CA ASN A 452 -15.36 -0.28 5.03
C ASN A 452 -14.21 0.65 4.61
N MET A 453 -14.48 1.95 4.55
CA MET A 453 -13.45 2.95 4.28
C MET A 453 -12.84 3.47 5.58
N PHE A 454 -11.65 3.01 5.91
CA PHE A 454 -10.97 3.34 7.16
C PHE A 454 -10.00 4.51 7.02
N LYS A 455 -9.52 5.07 8.14
CA LYS A 455 -8.68 6.27 8.12
C LYS A 455 -7.22 5.94 7.76
N ASP A 456 -6.53 6.85 7.07
CA ASP A 456 -5.11 6.68 6.73
C ASP A 456 -4.18 6.43 7.93
N CYS A 457 -4.50 6.98 9.09
CA CYS A 457 -3.76 6.70 10.32
C CYS A 457 -3.81 5.22 10.72
N GLU A 458 -4.91 4.51 10.48
CA GLU A 458 -5.03 3.07 10.75
C GLU A 458 -4.18 2.27 9.74
N ARG A 459 -4.12 2.71 8.48
CA ARG A 459 -3.19 2.18 7.48
C ARG A 459 -1.73 2.27 7.95
N ARG A 460 -1.33 3.44 8.47
CA ARG A 460 0.02 3.68 9.00
C ARG A 460 0.33 2.86 10.25
N ALA A 461 -0.69 2.45 11.01
CA ALA A 461 -0.53 1.53 12.14
C ALA A 461 -0.23 0.08 11.67
N MET A 462 -0.77 -0.33 10.53
CA MET A 462 -0.57 -1.69 9.98
C MET A 462 0.75 -1.87 9.24
N ALA A 463 1.24 -0.81 8.61
CA ALA A 463 2.38 -0.90 7.72
C ALA A 463 3.16 0.42 7.62
N LYS A 464 4.49 0.28 7.61
CA LYS A 464 5.42 1.41 7.51
C LYS A 464 5.66 1.78 6.05
N ILE A 465 5.49 3.04 5.71
CA ILE A 465 5.74 3.60 4.38
C ILE A 465 7.22 3.94 4.23
N PHE A 466 7.76 3.71 3.03
CA PHE A 466 9.09 4.12 2.60
C PHE A 466 9.00 4.89 1.29
N HIS A 467 10.06 5.61 0.95
CA HIS A 467 10.20 6.26 -0.34
C HIS A 467 10.53 5.25 -1.44
N HIS A 468 10.05 5.55 -2.65
CA HIS A 468 10.41 4.87 -3.88
C HIS A 468 11.91 5.02 -4.17
N ARG A 469 12.43 4.21 -5.10
CA ARG A 469 13.76 4.47 -5.65
C ARG A 469 13.75 5.80 -6.39
N VAL A 470 14.85 6.54 -6.31
CA VAL A 470 15.05 7.72 -7.16
C VAL A 470 15.37 7.20 -8.55
N GLU A 471 14.66 7.68 -9.57
CA GLU A 471 15.05 7.45 -10.96
C GLU A 471 16.34 8.22 -11.21
N ASN A 472 17.44 7.51 -11.46
CA ASN A 472 18.65 8.14 -11.97
C ASN A 472 18.38 8.54 -13.42
N THR A 473 17.89 9.75 -13.65
CA THR A 473 17.92 10.37 -14.98
C THR A 473 19.36 10.79 -15.29
N SER A 474 20.26 9.83 -15.50
CA SER A 474 21.48 10.09 -16.25
C SER A 474 21.12 9.96 -17.73
N SER A 475 20.81 11.10 -18.35
CA SER A 475 20.93 11.25 -19.80
C SER A 475 22.28 10.67 -20.24
N PRO A 476 22.37 9.85 -21.29
CA PRO A 476 23.67 9.49 -21.85
C PRO A 476 24.31 10.80 -22.29
N GLY A 477 25.37 11.20 -21.60
CA GLY A 477 26.17 12.34 -22.02
C GLY A 477 26.61 12.07 -23.45
N THR A 478 26.28 13.00 -24.34
CA THR A 478 26.84 13.08 -25.67
C THR A 478 28.36 13.13 -25.51
N SER A 479 29.04 12.02 -25.76
CA SER A 479 30.47 12.01 -25.95
C SER A 479 30.76 12.76 -27.24
N THR A 480 30.96 14.07 -27.14
CA THR A 480 31.61 14.84 -28.20
C THR A 480 33.08 14.48 -28.14
N ILE A 481 33.48 13.64 -29.10
CA ILE A 481 34.87 13.41 -29.47
C ILE A 481 35.43 14.74 -29.97
N LEU A 482 36.50 15.22 -29.34
CA LEU A 482 37.57 15.99 -29.97
C LEU A 482 38.88 15.33 -29.60
#